data_AF-A0A7J8UUH4-F1
#
_entry.id   AF-A0A7J8UUH4-F1
#
_cell.length_a   1.000
_cell.length_b   1.000
_cell.length_c   1.000
_cell.angle_alpha   90.00
_cell.angle_beta   90.00
_cell.angle_gamma   90.00
#
_symmetry.space_group_name_H-M   'P 1'
#
loop_
_entity.id
_entity.type
_entity.pdbx_description
1 polymer ?
#
loop_
_entity_poly.entity_id
_entity_poly.type
_entity_poly.pdbx_seq_one_letter_code
_entity_poly.pdbx_strand_id
1 'polypeptide(L)'
;ILIDGRDTNAVDIEGNPLPTLVYLAREKRPQFHHHFKAGAMNALIRISSKISNGPIILNVDCDMYSNNSESIKYSLCVFMDEEKGDEFGYVQFPQSFDNLTKNDIYGCSFRVIQKLEVHGLDANGGPCFIGTGCFHRREALCGKKYEKNFRFDLKKLNNTKVNERASLLEETCKVLASCTFEHNTTWGKEMGLIYGFPAEDIVTGLSVQCRGWKSMFLDPERDGFLGVAPITLLQLLVQHKRWTEGHLQVFLSKYCPLLYGYKKIPLKLRLAYCAYNLWAANCLATLYYVVVPCLCLLKGITLFPKISSPWVLPFAYVAFSHHAYSLGEFLWCGGTFLGWCNDQRMWLFKRTTSYLFASFETILKLLGYSQLAFVITTKVADEDVSKRYDQEMIEFGVASPMFDILATLAILNLLGSFGAIKKVTMHADKGFKVLDQLGLQILLCLVLVTINLPVYQALFFRMDKGKMPSSVTYKSIIFALLACTLAVY
;
A
#
# COMPACT_ATOMS: atom_id res chain seq x y z
N ILE A 1 -7.01 -3.89 -34.07
CA ILE A 1 -6.56 -5.21 -33.54
C ILE A 1 -5.14 -5.42 -34.08
N LEU A 2 -4.16 -5.74 -33.23
CA LEU A 2 -2.76 -5.85 -33.66
C LEU A 2 -2.43 -7.26 -34.18
N ILE A 3 -2.91 -8.27 -33.46
CA ILE A 3 -2.86 -9.67 -33.88
C ILE A 3 -4.28 -10.20 -33.73
N ASP A 4 -4.86 -10.72 -34.81
CA ASP A 4 -6.14 -11.41 -34.76
C ASP A 4 -5.88 -12.92 -34.74
N GLY A 5 -5.96 -13.55 -33.58
CA GLY A 5 -5.73 -15.00 -33.46
C GLY A 5 -6.79 -15.88 -34.15
N ARG A 6 -7.79 -15.27 -34.80
CA ARG A 6 -8.76 -15.95 -35.68
C ARG A 6 -8.27 -15.97 -37.13
N ASP A 7 -7.31 -15.13 -37.49
CA ASP A 7 -6.67 -15.13 -38.80
C ASP A 7 -5.72 -16.35 -38.89
N THR A 8 -5.91 -17.18 -39.92
CA THR A 8 -5.08 -18.36 -40.16
C THR A 8 -3.62 -18.01 -40.47
N ASN A 9 -3.35 -16.76 -40.85
CA ASN A 9 -1.99 -16.26 -41.09
C ASN A 9 -1.32 -15.71 -39.82
N ALA A 10 -2.05 -15.54 -38.72
CA ALA A 10 -1.50 -15.08 -37.45
C ALA A 10 -0.88 -16.25 -36.66
N VAL A 11 0.21 -16.79 -37.22
CA VAL A 11 0.94 -17.93 -36.67
C VAL A 11 2.40 -17.57 -36.39
N ASP A 12 3.04 -18.32 -35.49
CA ASP A 12 4.48 -18.24 -35.28
C ASP A 12 5.27 -18.90 -36.43
N ILE A 13 6.60 -18.92 -36.31
CA ILE A 13 7.50 -19.52 -37.31
C ILE A 13 7.30 -21.04 -37.48
N GLU A 14 6.68 -21.72 -36.51
CA GLU A 14 6.37 -23.15 -36.53
C GLU A 14 4.95 -23.43 -37.05
N GLY A 15 4.16 -22.38 -37.33
CA GLY A 15 2.78 -22.49 -37.78
C GLY A 15 1.76 -22.59 -36.64
N ASN A 16 2.16 -22.36 -35.38
CA ASN A 16 1.23 -22.38 -34.25
C ASN A 16 0.47 -21.04 -34.14
N PRO A 17 -0.85 -21.05 -33.88
CA PRO A 17 -1.64 -19.81 -33.75
C PRO A 17 -1.16 -18.90 -32.61
N LEU A 18 -1.03 -17.61 -32.90
CA LEU A 18 -0.70 -16.59 -31.91
C LEU A 18 -1.94 -16.10 -31.15
N PRO A 19 -1.82 -15.73 -29.86
CA PRO A 19 -2.91 -15.11 -29.11
C PRO A 19 -3.34 -13.77 -29.72
N THR A 20 -4.65 -13.50 -29.72
CA THR A 20 -5.18 -12.19 -30.14
C THR A 20 -4.61 -11.08 -29.25
N LEU A 21 -3.99 -10.07 -29.89
CA LEU A 21 -3.45 -8.89 -29.24
C LEU A 21 -4.23 -7.64 -29.68
N VAL A 22 -4.75 -6.91 -28.70
CA VAL A 22 -5.55 -5.70 -28.93
C VAL A 22 -4.92 -4.53 -28.21
N TYR A 23 -4.56 -3.50 -28.98
CA TYR A 23 -4.23 -2.20 -28.44
C TYR A 23 -5.50 -1.33 -28.36
N LEU A 24 -5.70 -0.69 -27.20
CA LEU A 24 -6.82 0.19 -26.96
C LEU A 24 -6.35 1.55 -26.44
N ALA A 25 -6.71 2.60 -27.16
CA ALA A 25 -6.73 3.96 -26.64
C ALA A 25 -8.20 4.42 -26.55
N ARG A 26 -8.65 4.78 -25.35
CA ARG A 26 -10.01 5.29 -25.12
C ARG A 26 -10.12 6.78 -25.46
N GLU A 27 -11.30 7.20 -25.87
CA GLU A 27 -11.58 8.61 -26.12
C GLU A 27 -11.48 9.40 -24.81
N LYS A 28 -10.83 10.57 -24.86
CA LYS A 28 -10.79 11.53 -23.75
C LYS A 28 -11.16 12.90 -24.30
N ARG A 29 -12.02 13.61 -23.57
CA ARG A 29 -12.39 15.00 -23.87
C ARG A 29 -12.32 15.84 -22.60
N PRO A 30 -11.91 17.12 -22.66
CA PRO A 30 -11.73 17.97 -21.49
C PRO A 30 -12.98 18.08 -20.59
N GLN A 31 -14.18 17.93 -21.16
CA GLN A 31 -15.45 18.04 -20.44
C GLN A 31 -15.80 16.80 -19.62
N PHE A 32 -15.09 15.68 -19.80
CA PHE A 32 -15.41 14.40 -19.17
C PHE A 32 -14.28 13.92 -18.28
N HIS A 33 -14.59 13.70 -16.99
CA HIS A 33 -13.63 13.12 -16.07
C HIS A 33 -13.33 11.67 -16.45
N HIS A 34 -12.05 11.33 -16.61
CA HIS A 34 -11.66 10.03 -17.17
C HIS A 34 -11.37 8.95 -16.11
N HIS A 35 -11.37 9.26 -14.82
CA HIS A 35 -11.23 8.29 -13.72
C HIS A 35 -9.95 7.41 -13.80
N PHE A 36 -8.82 7.98 -14.23
CA PHE A 36 -7.49 7.36 -14.21
C PHE A 36 -7.46 5.88 -14.64
N LYS A 37 -6.93 4.98 -13.79
CA LYS A 37 -6.81 3.53 -14.00
C LYS A 37 -8.18 2.85 -14.04
N ALA A 38 -9.07 3.16 -13.10
CA ALA A 38 -10.42 2.60 -13.03
C ALA A 38 -11.20 2.74 -14.36
N GLY A 39 -11.20 3.95 -14.95
CA GLY A 39 -11.89 4.20 -16.22
C GLY A 39 -11.23 3.52 -17.42
N ALA A 40 -9.91 3.30 -17.38
CA ALA A 40 -9.22 2.53 -18.42
C ALA A 40 -9.57 1.04 -18.34
N MET A 41 -9.53 0.47 -17.14
CA MET A 41 -9.94 -0.91 -16.88
C MET A 41 -11.40 -1.16 -17.25
N ASN A 42 -12.32 -0.26 -16.92
CA ASN A 42 -13.72 -0.41 -17.28
C ASN A 42 -13.95 -0.40 -18.80
N ALA A 43 -13.24 0.46 -19.54
CA ALA A 43 -13.27 0.42 -21.01
C ALA A 43 -12.76 -0.93 -21.55
N LEU A 44 -11.66 -1.46 -21.02
CA LEU A 44 -11.12 -2.78 -21.39
C LEU A 44 -12.10 -3.92 -21.10
N ILE A 45 -12.78 -3.91 -19.95
CA ILE A 45 -13.78 -4.91 -19.60
C ILE A 45 -14.94 -4.89 -20.60
N ARG A 46 -15.43 -3.70 -20.98
CA ARG A 46 -16.51 -3.56 -21.97
C ARG A 46 -16.09 -4.06 -23.34
N ILE A 47 -14.94 -3.62 -23.83
CA ILE A 47 -14.47 -3.92 -25.18
C ILE A 47 -14.10 -5.39 -25.33
N SER A 48 -13.45 -5.97 -24.31
CA SER A 48 -13.17 -7.41 -24.30
C SER A 48 -14.44 -8.27 -24.37
N SER A 49 -15.60 -7.76 -23.93
CA SER A 49 -16.88 -8.49 -24.04
C SER A 49 -17.35 -8.66 -25.49
N LYS A 50 -16.92 -7.79 -26.41
CA LYS A 50 -17.20 -7.89 -27.85
C LYS A 50 -16.14 -8.67 -28.62
N ILE A 51 -14.90 -8.67 -28.15
CA ILE A 51 -13.78 -9.30 -28.88
C ILE A 51 -13.68 -10.79 -28.54
N SER A 52 -13.48 -11.13 -27.26
CA SER A 52 -13.26 -12.52 -26.81
C SER A 52 -14.32 -13.01 -25.84
N ASN A 53 -15.01 -12.10 -25.16
CA ASN A 53 -15.97 -12.37 -24.08
C ASN A 53 -15.43 -13.35 -23.02
N GLY A 54 -14.11 -13.32 -22.76
CA GLY A 54 -13.46 -14.27 -21.85
C GLY A 54 -14.06 -14.21 -20.44
N PRO A 55 -14.36 -15.36 -19.80
CA PRO A 55 -15.11 -15.41 -18.54
C PRO A 55 -14.25 -15.04 -17.33
N ILE A 56 -12.94 -15.20 -17.45
CA ILE A 56 -11.94 -14.82 -16.46
C ILE A 56 -11.12 -13.67 -17.03
N ILE A 57 -10.87 -12.66 -16.20
CA ILE A 57 -10.10 -11.46 -16.55
C ILE A 57 -8.91 -11.39 -15.60
N LEU A 58 -7.70 -11.42 -16.14
CA LEU A 58 -6.50 -11.12 -15.39
C LEU A 58 -6.18 -9.63 -15.51
N ASN A 59 -5.93 -8.95 -14.39
CA ASN A 59 -5.35 -7.61 -14.39
C ASN A 59 -3.90 -7.63 -13.89
N VAL A 60 -3.02 -6.95 -14.62
CA VAL A 60 -1.60 -6.80 -14.28
C VAL A 60 -1.19 -5.36 -14.57
N ASP A 61 -0.44 -4.76 -13.65
CA ASP A 61 0.14 -3.42 -13.84
C ASP A 61 1.38 -3.47 -14.75
N CYS A 62 1.72 -2.35 -15.39
CA CYS A 62 2.82 -2.27 -16.36
C CYS A 62 4.21 -2.55 -15.77
N ASP A 63 4.35 -2.43 -14.46
CA ASP A 63 5.57 -2.71 -13.69
C ASP A 63 5.57 -4.10 -13.06
N MET A 64 4.63 -4.96 -13.46
CA MET A 64 4.51 -6.36 -13.05
C MET A 64 4.49 -7.26 -14.29
N TYR A 65 5.13 -8.42 -14.21
CA TYR A 65 5.14 -9.44 -15.27
C TYR A 65 4.80 -10.81 -14.72
N SER A 66 4.33 -11.69 -15.61
CA SER A 66 4.06 -13.09 -15.28
C SER A 66 5.38 -13.82 -15.08
N ASN A 67 5.65 -14.28 -13.86
CA ASN A 67 6.85 -15.06 -13.54
C ASN A 67 6.58 -16.57 -13.57
N ASN A 68 5.33 -17.00 -13.37
CA ASN A 68 4.96 -18.40 -13.40
C ASN A 68 3.83 -18.65 -14.42
N SER A 69 4.14 -19.38 -15.49
CA SER A 69 3.16 -19.74 -16.54
C SER A 69 2.01 -20.61 -16.02
N GLU A 70 2.18 -21.26 -14.87
CA GLU A 70 1.15 -22.10 -14.25
C GLU A 70 0.11 -21.28 -13.47
N SER A 71 0.32 -19.97 -13.25
CA SER A 71 -0.60 -19.11 -12.48
C SER A 71 -2.03 -19.13 -13.02
N ILE A 72 -2.19 -19.22 -14.34
CA ILE A 72 -3.50 -19.34 -14.99
C ILE A 72 -4.15 -20.67 -14.61
N LYS A 73 -3.40 -21.78 -14.68
CA LYS A 73 -3.91 -23.12 -14.33
C LYS A 73 -4.31 -23.19 -12.86
N TYR A 74 -3.49 -22.66 -11.95
CA TYR A 74 -3.81 -22.61 -10.52
C TYR A 74 -5.10 -21.84 -10.25
N SER A 75 -5.27 -20.68 -10.91
CA SER A 75 -6.49 -19.90 -10.79
C SER A 75 -7.72 -20.62 -11.35
N LEU A 76 -7.56 -21.31 -12.48
CA LEU A 76 -8.63 -22.12 -13.07
C LEU A 76 -9.02 -23.30 -12.17
N CYS A 77 -8.06 -23.96 -11.50
CA CYS A 77 -8.37 -24.99 -10.51
C CYS A 77 -9.33 -24.48 -9.43
N VAL A 78 -9.16 -23.23 -8.97
CA VAL A 78 -10.07 -22.62 -7.99
C VAL A 78 -11.44 -22.36 -8.61
N PHE A 79 -11.50 -21.74 -9.79
CA PHE A 79 -12.79 -21.38 -10.41
C PHE A 79 -13.58 -22.57 -10.95
N MET A 80 -12.90 -23.67 -11.26
CA MET A 80 -13.47 -24.90 -11.83
C MET A 80 -13.73 -25.99 -10.79
N ASP A 81 -13.44 -25.74 -9.50
CA ASP A 81 -13.80 -26.64 -8.41
C ASP A 81 -15.33 -26.89 -8.41
N GLU A 82 -15.72 -28.16 -8.47
CA GLU A 82 -17.13 -28.56 -8.68
C GLU A 82 -18.04 -28.21 -7.50
N GLU A 83 -17.48 -28.13 -6.29
CA GLU A 83 -18.24 -27.87 -5.07
C GLU A 83 -18.36 -26.37 -4.79
N LYS A 84 -17.24 -25.65 -4.85
CA LYS A 84 -17.09 -24.29 -4.32
C LYS A 84 -16.59 -23.28 -5.35
N GLY A 85 -16.15 -23.70 -6.54
CA GLY A 85 -15.56 -22.79 -7.54
C GLY A 85 -16.47 -21.65 -7.95
N ASP A 86 -17.78 -21.90 -7.95
CA ASP A 86 -18.84 -20.93 -8.24
C ASP A 86 -18.99 -19.82 -7.19
N GLU A 87 -18.46 -20.01 -5.97
CA GLU A 87 -18.52 -19.00 -4.90
C GLU A 87 -17.47 -17.90 -5.06
N PHE A 88 -16.41 -18.16 -5.82
CA PHE A 88 -15.27 -17.25 -5.94
C PHE A 88 -15.47 -16.22 -7.05
N GLY A 89 -15.40 -14.95 -6.67
CA GLY A 89 -15.45 -13.80 -7.57
C GLY A 89 -14.06 -13.39 -8.07
N TYR A 90 -13.00 -13.63 -7.30
CA TYR A 90 -11.63 -13.40 -7.73
C TYR A 90 -10.59 -14.20 -6.94
N VAL A 91 -9.41 -14.37 -7.54
CA VAL A 91 -8.24 -15.05 -6.98
C VAL A 91 -7.07 -14.07 -7.03
N GLN A 92 -6.53 -13.73 -5.86
CA GLN A 92 -5.43 -12.78 -5.68
C GLN A 92 -4.12 -13.52 -5.45
N PHE A 93 -3.07 -13.13 -6.17
CA PHE A 93 -1.70 -13.58 -5.91
C PHE A 93 -0.95 -12.56 -5.05
N PRO A 94 0.14 -12.97 -4.36
CA PRO A 94 1.04 -12.05 -3.71
C PRO A 94 1.57 -10.98 -4.67
N GLN A 95 1.79 -9.78 -4.14
CA GLN A 95 2.55 -8.76 -4.85
C GLN A 95 4.04 -8.91 -4.50
N SER A 96 4.77 -9.65 -5.33
CA SER A 96 6.20 -9.93 -5.17
C SER A 96 7.05 -9.03 -6.06
N PHE A 97 8.32 -8.80 -5.67
CA PHE A 97 9.23 -7.88 -6.35
C PHE A 97 10.60 -8.50 -6.61
N ASP A 98 11.19 -8.25 -7.78
CA ASP A 98 12.46 -8.86 -8.21
C ASP A 98 13.70 -8.06 -7.78
N ASN A 99 13.56 -6.76 -7.55
CA ASN A 99 14.62 -5.84 -7.20
C ASN A 99 14.76 -5.61 -5.68
N LEU A 100 14.31 -6.54 -4.83
CA LEU A 100 14.45 -6.39 -3.37
C LEU A 100 15.90 -6.66 -2.94
N THR A 101 16.44 -5.77 -2.12
CA THR A 101 17.72 -6.01 -1.45
C THR A 101 17.57 -7.00 -0.30
N LYS A 102 18.69 -7.57 0.16
CA LYS A 102 18.73 -8.59 1.22
C LYS A 102 17.96 -8.19 2.49
N ASN A 103 18.09 -6.94 2.93
CA ASN A 103 17.48 -6.43 4.15
C ASN A 103 16.36 -5.41 3.85
N ASP A 104 15.85 -5.38 2.61
CA ASP A 104 14.68 -4.59 2.18
C ASP A 104 14.62 -3.22 2.86
N ILE A 105 15.57 -2.34 2.50
CA ILE A 105 15.82 -1.08 3.22
C ILE A 105 14.57 -0.19 3.37
N TYR A 106 13.62 -0.33 2.45
CA TYR A 106 12.36 0.42 2.39
C TYR A 106 11.14 -0.39 2.82
N GLY A 107 11.29 -1.66 3.21
CA GLY A 107 10.19 -2.51 3.64
C GLY A 107 9.12 -2.71 2.55
N CYS A 108 9.55 -2.79 1.29
CA CYS A 108 8.67 -2.88 0.12
C CYS A 108 8.05 -4.27 -0.06
N SER A 109 8.64 -5.32 0.52
CA SER A 109 8.15 -6.69 0.40
C SER A 109 6.81 -6.93 1.09
N PHE A 110 6.41 -6.06 2.03
CA PHE A 110 5.23 -6.26 2.88
C PHE A 110 5.17 -7.66 3.50
N ARG A 111 6.35 -8.16 3.90
CA ARG A 111 6.61 -9.57 4.22
C ARG A 111 5.59 -10.19 5.17
N VAL A 112 5.35 -9.56 6.33
CA VAL A 112 4.37 -10.05 7.32
C VAL A 112 2.94 -9.99 6.77
N ILE A 113 2.60 -8.92 6.06
CA ILE A 113 1.27 -8.76 5.45
C ILE A 113 1.01 -9.91 4.47
N GLN A 114 1.93 -10.15 3.52
CA GLN A 114 1.77 -11.16 2.47
C GLN A 114 1.82 -12.59 3.03
N LYS A 115 2.77 -12.89 3.92
CA LYS A 115 3.01 -14.27 4.41
C LYS A 115 2.15 -14.67 5.60
N LEU A 116 1.48 -13.73 6.26
CA LEU A 116 0.65 -14.02 7.43
C LEU A 116 -0.73 -13.34 7.38
N GLU A 117 -0.77 -12.01 7.29
CA GLU A 117 -2.05 -11.29 7.45
C GLU A 117 -3.05 -11.64 6.34
N VAL A 118 -2.60 -11.72 5.09
CA VAL A 118 -3.46 -12.01 3.93
C VAL A 118 -4.03 -13.44 3.99
N HIS A 119 -3.27 -14.42 4.47
CA HIS A 119 -3.79 -15.76 4.77
C HIS A 119 -4.87 -15.73 5.87
N GLY A 120 -4.72 -14.84 6.86
CA GLY A 120 -5.74 -14.58 7.86
C GLY A 120 -7.05 -14.03 7.27
N LEU A 121 -6.97 -13.13 6.28
CA LEU A 121 -8.15 -12.68 5.53
C LEU A 121 -8.77 -13.81 4.71
N ASP A 122 -7.94 -14.65 4.09
CA ASP A 122 -8.38 -15.76 3.25
C ASP A 122 -9.28 -16.74 4.01
N ALA A 123 -8.91 -17.06 5.25
CA ALA A 123 -9.70 -17.87 6.16
C ALA A 123 -11.07 -17.27 6.55
N ASN A 124 -11.33 -15.99 6.24
CA ASN A 124 -12.53 -15.26 6.65
C ASN A 124 -13.40 -14.76 5.48
N GLY A 125 -13.19 -15.26 4.26
CA GLY A 125 -13.97 -14.91 3.07
C GLY A 125 -13.14 -14.37 1.90
N GLY A 126 -11.82 -14.29 2.09
CA GLY A 126 -10.88 -14.00 1.02
C GLY A 126 -10.11 -12.68 1.20
N PRO A 127 -8.94 -12.55 0.56
CA PRO A 127 -8.12 -11.35 0.61
C PRO A 127 -8.79 -10.17 -0.10
N CYS A 128 -8.30 -8.96 0.17
CA CYS A 128 -8.63 -7.77 -0.61
C CYS A 128 -8.14 -7.92 -2.07
N PHE A 129 -8.82 -7.25 -3.00
CA PHE A 129 -8.25 -6.98 -4.32
C PHE A 129 -7.22 -5.85 -4.21
N ILE A 130 -5.95 -6.14 -4.51
CA ILE A 130 -4.81 -5.21 -4.33
C ILE A 130 -4.22 -4.69 -5.65
N GLY A 131 -5.04 -4.65 -6.71
CA GLY A 131 -4.77 -3.84 -7.90
C GLY A 131 -3.94 -4.47 -9.01
N THR A 132 -3.28 -5.61 -8.77
CA THR A 132 -2.49 -6.36 -9.77
C THR A 132 -2.44 -7.85 -9.43
N GLY A 133 -2.07 -8.71 -10.39
CA GLY A 133 -1.90 -10.15 -10.19
C GLY A 133 -3.18 -10.85 -9.72
N CYS A 134 -4.34 -10.39 -10.19
CA CYS A 134 -5.63 -10.89 -9.75
C CYS A 134 -6.46 -11.39 -10.93
N PHE A 135 -6.98 -12.60 -10.79
CA PHE A 135 -7.91 -13.20 -11.74
C PHE A 135 -9.33 -12.98 -11.24
N HIS A 136 -10.16 -12.33 -12.05
CA HIS A 136 -11.53 -12.02 -11.73
C HIS A 136 -12.50 -12.85 -12.58
N ARG A 137 -13.55 -13.36 -11.95
CA ARG A 137 -14.75 -13.80 -12.67
C ARG A 137 -15.43 -12.57 -13.27
N ARG A 138 -15.58 -12.54 -14.61
CA ARG A 138 -16.17 -11.41 -15.34
C ARG A 138 -17.51 -10.99 -14.77
N GLU A 139 -18.39 -11.95 -14.48
CA GLU A 139 -19.72 -11.65 -13.94
C GLU A 139 -19.66 -10.91 -12.60
N ALA A 140 -18.78 -11.35 -11.70
CA ALA A 140 -18.59 -10.73 -10.39
C ALA A 140 -18.04 -9.30 -10.52
N LEU A 141 -17.06 -9.09 -11.41
CA LEU A 141 -16.49 -7.78 -11.71
C LEU A 141 -17.50 -6.86 -12.40
N CYS A 142 -18.34 -7.41 -13.28
CA CYS A 142 -19.42 -6.71 -13.98
C CYS A 142 -20.68 -6.52 -13.14
N GLY A 143 -20.62 -6.70 -11.81
CA GLY A 143 -21.70 -6.28 -10.92
C GLY A 143 -22.72 -7.35 -10.51
N LYS A 144 -22.59 -8.58 -11.03
CA LYS A 144 -23.51 -9.67 -10.69
C LYS A 144 -23.46 -9.97 -9.19
N LYS A 145 -24.63 -10.15 -8.57
CA LYS A 145 -24.73 -10.65 -7.19
C LYS A 145 -24.57 -12.15 -7.18
N TYR A 146 -23.88 -12.68 -6.18
CA TYR A 146 -23.82 -14.11 -5.98
C TYR A 146 -25.16 -14.60 -5.42
N GLU A 147 -25.67 -15.68 -6.00
CA GLU A 147 -26.89 -16.36 -5.57
C GLU A 147 -26.54 -17.77 -5.14
N LYS A 148 -27.12 -18.23 -4.02
CA LYS A 148 -26.92 -19.60 -3.54
C LYS A 148 -27.48 -20.55 -4.62
N ASN A 149 -26.65 -21.49 -5.10
CA ASN A 149 -26.90 -22.37 -6.27
C ASN A 149 -26.58 -21.75 -7.65
N PHE A 150 -25.93 -20.60 -7.70
CA PHE A 150 -25.30 -20.14 -8.93
C PHE A 150 -24.35 -21.23 -9.45
N ARG A 151 -24.53 -21.64 -10.72
CA ARG A 151 -23.65 -22.58 -11.41
C ARG A 151 -23.13 -21.93 -12.68
N PHE A 152 -21.82 -21.81 -12.78
CA PHE A 152 -21.20 -21.30 -13.98
C PHE A 152 -21.08 -22.40 -15.04
N ASP A 153 -21.83 -22.25 -16.13
CA ASP A 153 -21.77 -23.17 -17.25
C ASP A 153 -20.60 -22.81 -18.20
N LEU A 154 -19.45 -23.45 -17.98
CA LEU A 154 -18.29 -23.38 -18.87
C LEU A 154 -18.58 -23.89 -20.29
N LYS A 155 -19.63 -24.70 -20.53
CA LYS A 155 -19.94 -25.18 -21.88
C LYS A 155 -20.57 -24.12 -22.77
N LYS A 156 -21.19 -23.08 -22.19
CA LYS A 156 -21.64 -21.89 -22.95
C LYS A 156 -20.48 -21.12 -23.59
N LEU A 157 -19.23 -21.32 -23.15
CA LEU A 157 -18.06 -20.65 -23.70
C LEU A 157 -17.78 -21.03 -25.16
N ASN A 158 -17.98 -22.30 -25.52
CA ASN A 158 -17.73 -22.82 -26.87
C ASN A 158 -18.70 -22.25 -27.93
N ASN A 159 -19.84 -21.71 -27.51
CA ASN A 159 -20.86 -21.14 -28.40
C ASN A 159 -20.64 -19.64 -28.70
N THR A 160 -19.59 -19.02 -28.15
CA THR A 160 -19.29 -17.59 -28.29
C THR A 160 -18.14 -17.31 -29.25
N LYS A 161 -18.02 -18.07 -30.35
CA LYS A 161 -17.09 -17.69 -31.41
C LYS A 161 -17.63 -16.45 -32.12
N VAL A 162 -16.99 -15.31 -31.86
CA VAL A 162 -17.27 -14.05 -32.56
C VAL A 162 -16.80 -14.20 -34.02
N ASN A 163 -17.73 -14.52 -34.91
CA ASN A 163 -17.52 -14.65 -36.36
C ASN A 163 -17.52 -13.31 -37.11
N GLU A 164 -17.56 -12.19 -36.39
CA GLU A 164 -17.55 -10.85 -36.98
C GLU A 164 -16.15 -10.46 -37.49
N ARG A 165 -16.11 -9.81 -38.66
CA ARG A 165 -14.88 -9.27 -39.24
C ARG A 165 -14.23 -8.26 -38.29
N ALA A 166 -12.90 -8.25 -38.25
CA ALA A 166 -12.12 -7.35 -37.41
C ALA A 166 -12.51 -5.86 -37.59
N SER A 167 -12.77 -5.42 -38.82
CA SER A 167 -13.17 -4.03 -39.10
C SER A 167 -14.50 -3.64 -38.45
N LEU A 168 -15.49 -4.53 -38.45
CA LEU A 168 -16.79 -4.30 -37.81
C LEU A 168 -16.67 -4.31 -36.27
N LEU A 169 -15.82 -5.18 -35.74
CA LEU A 169 -15.52 -5.21 -34.31
C LEU A 169 -14.86 -3.91 -33.86
N GLU A 170 -13.92 -3.38 -34.63
CA GLU A 170 -13.28 -2.10 -34.33
C GLU A 170 -14.29 -0.95 -34.31
N GLU A 171 -15.20 -0.88 -35.29
CA GLU A 171 -16.26 0.12 -35.32
C GLU A 171 -17.19 0.03 -34.11
N THR A 172 -17.64 -1.18 -33.77
CA THR A 172 -18.49 -1.43 -32.60
C THR A 172 -17.76 -1.08 -31.30
N CYS A 173 -16.47 -1.40 -31.19
CA CYS A 173 -15.66 -1.13 -30.01
C CYS A 173 -15.37 0.36 -29.82
N LYS A 174 -15.34 1.18 -30.88
CA LYS A 174 -15.19 2.64 -30.76
C LYS A 174 -16.33 3.25 -29.94
N VAL A 175 -17.56 2.76 -30.08
CA VAL A 175 -18.71 3.19 -29.27
C VAL A 175 -18.49 2.87 -27.79
N LEU A 176 -18.00 1.65 -27.48
CA LEU A 176 -17.73 1.21 -26.11
C LEU A 176 -16.55 1.94 -25.44
N ALA A 177 -15.62 2.44 -26.25
CA ALA A 177 -14.45 3.23 -25.86
C ALA A 177 -14.75 4.73 -25.68
N SER A 178 -15.96 5.18 -26.04
CA SER A 178 -16.31 6.60 -26.00
C SER A 178 -16.35 7.14 -24.58
N CYS A 179 -15.96 8.41 -24.44
CA CYS A 179 -15.99 9.12 -23.16
C CYS A 179 -17.40 9.35 -22.60
N THR A 180 -18.44 9.23 -23.45
CA THR A 180 -19.85 9.40 -23.07
C THR A 180 -20.55 8.09 -22.75
N PHE A 181 -19.94 6.93 -23.05
CA PHE A 181 -20.59 5.62 -22.94
C PHE A 181 -21.15 5.35 -21.54
N GLU A 182 -20.44 5.81 -20.51
CA GLU A 182 -20.77 5.53 -19.12
C GLU A 182 -21.84 6.48 -18.55
N HIS A 183 -22.24 7.51 -19.31
CA HIS A 183 -23.24 8.47 -18.89
C HIS A 183 -24.59 7.78 -18.67
N ASN A 184 -25.23 8.05 -17.53
CA ASN A 184 -26.48 7.41 -17.09
C ASN A 184 -26.43 5.88 -16.95
N THR A 185 -25.23 5.30 -16.83
CA THR A 185 -25.06 3.87 -16.53
C THR A 185 -24.63 3.62 -15.07
N THR A 186 -24.53 2.34 -14.70
CA THR A 186 -24.00 1.85 -13.42
C THR A 186 -22.49 1.55 -13.46
N TRP A 187 -21.82 1.74 -14.61
CA TRP A 187 -20.36 1.60 -14.72
C TRP A 187 -19.65 2.57 -13.79
N GLY A 188 -18.64 2.07 -13.08
CA GLY A 188 -17.89 2.85 -12.09
C GLY A 188 -18.65 3.16 -10.80
N LYS A 189 -19.95 2.85 -10.72
CA LYS A 189 -20.76 3.02 -9.50
C LYS A 189 -21.00 1.69 -8.81
N GLU A 190 -21.35 0.67 -9.60
CA GLU A 190 -21.64 -0.68 -9.15
C GLU A 190 -21.00 -1.74 -10.05
N MET A 191 -20.81 -1.45 -11.34
CA MET A 191 -20.16 -2.36 -12.29
C MET A 191 -18.72 -1.95 -12.59
N GLY A 192 -17.85 -2.94 -12.77
CA GLY A 192 -16.43 -2.72 -13.01
C GLY A 192 -15.69 -2.22 -11.77
N LEU A 193 -14.57 -1.53 -11.99
CA LEU A 193 -13.82 -0.85 -10.96
C LEU A 193 -14.58 0.41 -10.52
N ILE A 194 -14.74 0.57 -9.22
CA ILE A 194 -15.49 1.67 -8.60
C ILE A 194 -14.71 2.98 -8.69
N TYR A 195 -15.38 4.07 -9.08
CA TYR A 195 -14.78 5.39 -9.25
C TYR A 195 -14.76 6.21 -7.96
N GLY A 196 -13.87 7.21 -7.95
CA GLY A 196 -13.86 8.26 -6.93
C GLY A 196 -12.88 8.02 -5.76
N PHE A 197 -12.14 6.92 -5.78
CA PHE A 197 -11.19 6.54 -4.74
C PHE A 197 -9.78 6.39 -5.32
N PRO A 198 -8.72 6.89 -4.64
CA PRO A 198 -7.32 6.57 -4.97
C PRO A 198 -6.95 5.09 -4.82
N ALA A 199 -7.72 4.35 -4.01
CA ALA A 199 -7.63 2.90 -3.83
C ALA A 199 -8.89 2.25 -4.41
N GLU A 200 -9.11 2.41 -5.72
CA GLU A 200 -10.29 1.87 -6.41
C GLU A 200 -10.36 0.34 -6.32
N ASP A 201 -9.22 -0.32 -6.25
CA ASP A 201 -9.05 -1.76 -6.13
C ASP A 201 -9.66 -2.28 -4.82
N ILE A 202 -9.30 -1.69 -3.69
CA ILE A 202 -9.79 -2.07 -2.36
C ILE A 202 -11.32 -1.95 -2.28
N VAL A 203 -11.88 -0.82 -2.74
CA VAL A 203 -13.34 -0.62 -2.73
C VAL A 203 -14.05 -1.53 -3.73
N THR A 204 -13.43 -1.84 -4.86
CA THR A 204 -13.98 -2.79 -5.85
C THR A 204 -14.02 -4.20 -5.28
N GLY A 205 -12.92 -4.66 -4.65
CA GLY A 205 -12.85 -5.96 -3.97
C GLY A 205 -13.89 -6.09 -2.86
N LEU A 206 -14.02 -5.05 -2.02
CA LEU A 206 -15.04 -4.99 -0.98
C LEU A 206 -16.46 -5.04 -1.56
N SER A 207 -16.71 -4.31 -2.65
CA SER A 207 -18.01 -4.32 -3.35
C SER A 207 -18.36 -5.69 -3.90
N VAL A 208 -17.40 -6.39 -4.53
CA VAL A 208 -17.56 -7.76 -5.00
C VAL A 208 -17.90 -8.69 -3.84
N GLN A 209 -17.17 -8.63 -2.73
CA GLN A 209 -17.43 -9.49 -1.58
C GLN A 209 -18.79 -9.19 -0.90
N CYS A 210 -19.15 -7.91 -0.78
CA CYS A 210 -20.46 -7.50 -0.27
C CYS A 210 -21.64 -7.89 -1.17
N ARG A 211 -21.38 -8.33 -2.41
CA ARG A 211 -22.37 -8.95 -3.29
C ARG A 211 -22.50 -10.47 -3.09
N GLY A 212 -21.83 -11.03 -2.09
CA GLY A 212 -21.91 -12.44 -1.71
C GLY A 212 -20.81 -13.32 -2.29
N TRP A 213 -19.92 -12.77 -3.15
CA TRP A 213 -18.78 -13.51 -3.67
C TRP A 213 -17.69 -13.67 -2.59
N LYS A 214 -16.96 -14.77 -2.63
CA LYS A 214 -15.71 -14.95 -1.89
C LYS A 214 -14.51 -14.59 -2.77
N SER A 215 -13.36 -14.37 -2.16
CA SER A 215 -12.08 -14.38 -2.86
C SER A 215 -11.15 -15.45 -2.29
N MET A 216 -10.09 -15.75 -3.04
CA MET A 216 -9.05 -16.69 -2.61
C MET A 216 -7.67 -16.05 -2.74
N PHE A 217 -6.78 -16.33 -1.80
CA PHE A 217 -5.36 -16.02 -1.90
C PHE A 217 -4.57 -17.24 -2.37
N LEU A 218 -3.79 -17.11 -3.45
CA LEU A 218 -2.90 -18.17 -3.93
C LEU A 218 -1.44 -17.73 -3.86
N ASP A 219 -0.68 -18.36 -2.96
CA ASP A 219 0.77 -18.17 -2.77
C ASP A 219 1.54 -19.43 -3.19
N PRO A 220 1.72 -19.68 -4.52
CA PRO A 220 2.48 -20.84 -5.00
C PRO A 220 3.98 -20.71 -4.66
N GLU A 221 4.69 -21.84 -4.61
CA GLU A 221 6.15 -21.86 -4.31
C GLU A 221 6.97 -20.94 -5.23
N ARG A 222 6.65 -20.94 -6.52
CA ARG A 222 7.16 -19.94 -7.47
C ARG A 222 6.16 -18.81 -7.61
N ASP A 223 6.58 -17.61 -7.21
CA ASP A 223 5.80 -16.37 -7.31
C ASP A 223 5.09 -16.25 -8.67
N GLY A 224 3.79 -16.03 -8.63
CA GLY A 224 2.96 -15.92 -9.83
C GLY A 224 3.35 -14.71 -10.69
N PHE A 225 3.54 -13.57 -10.03
CA PHE A 225 3.84 -12.29 -10.65
C PHE A 225 4.97 -11.60 -9.89
N LEU A 226 5.90 -11.01 -10.64
CA LEU A 226 6.99 -10.20 -10.10
C LEU A 226 6.89 -8.80 -10.66
N GLY A 227 7.21 -7.79 -9.86
CA GLY A 227 7.36 -6.43 -10.35
C GLY A 227 8.50 -5.68 -9.71
N VAL A 228 8.51 -4.37 -9.91
CA VAL A 228 9.61 -3.49 -9.47
C VAL A 228 9.19 -2.66 -8.25
N ALA A 229 9.87 -2.84 -7.12
CA ALA A 229 9.69 -2.06 -5.91
C ALA A 229 10.28 -0.64 -6.05
N PRO A 230 9.76 0.37 -5.33
CA PRO A 230 10.40 1.68 -5.21
C PRO A 230 11.84 1.60 -4.71
N ILE A 231 12.75 2.33 -5.36
CA ILE A 231 14.20 2.34 -5.00
C ILE A 231 14.65 3.64 -4.34
N THR A 232 13.72 4.55 -4.05
CA THR A 232 13.98 5.75 -3.25
C THR A 232 12.95 5.91 -2.14
N LEU A 233 13.36 6.52 -1.03
CA LEU A 233 12.45 6.78 0.10
C LEU A 233 11.27 7.67 -0.30
N LEU A 234 11.49 8.70 -1.12
CA LEU A 234 10.42 9.61 -1.52
C LEU A 234 9.36 8.90 -2.37
N GLN A 235 9.76 8.02 -3.30
CA GLN A 235 8.81 7.22 -4.08
C GLN A 235 7.95 6.34 -3.16
N LEU A 236 8.57 5.66 -2.19
CA LEU A 236 7.86 4.85 -1.19
C LEU A 236 6.85 5.72 -0.40
N LEU A 237 7.29 6.86 0.14
CA LEU A 237 6.43 7.70 0.99
C LEU A 237 5.26 8.31 0.21
N VAL A 238 5.47 8.73 -1.04
CA VAL A 238 4.40 9.23 -1.91
C VAL A 238 3.42 8.12 -2.28
N GLN A 239 3.92 6.91 -2.57
CA GLN A 239 3.08 5.75 -2.83
C GLN A 239 2.20 5.42 -1.61
N HIS A 240 2.79 5.32 -0.42
CA HIS A 240 2.07 5.05 0.81
C HIS A 240 1.09 6.15 1.19
N LYS A 241 1.40 7.42 0.89
CA LYS A 241 0.48 8.54 1.10
C LYS A 241 -0.79 8.34 0.28
N ARG A 242 -0.68 8.01 -1.01
CA ARG A 242 -1.82 7.71 -1.89
C ARG A 242 -2.65 6.52 -1.40
N TRP A 243 -2.00 5.42 -1.01
CA TRP A 243 -2.70 4.26 -0.47
C TRP A 243 -3.46 4.60 0.80
N THR A 244 -2.80 5.27 1.74
CA THR A 244 -3.39 5.66 3.03
C THR A 244 -4.57 6.61 2.85
N GLU A 245 -4.46 7.55 1.91
CA GLU A 245 -5.55 8.45 1.53
C GLU A 245 -6.74 7.66 0.97
N GLY A 246 -6.50 6.72 0.04
CA GLY A 246 -7.54 5.86 -0.51
C GLY A 246 -8.24 5.02 0.56
N HIS A 247 -7.46 4.37 1.42
CA HIS A 247 -7.94 3.57 2.56
C HIS A 247 -8.82 4.37 3.51
N LEU A 248 -8.39 5.58 3.91
CA LEU A 248 -9.16 6.45 4.79
C LEU A 248 -10.44 6.94 4.08
N GLN A 249 -10.37 7.29 2.80
CA GLN A 249 -11.55 7.70 2.02
C GLN A 249 -12.57 6.57 1.91
N VAL A 250 -12.14 5.31 1.72
CA VAL A 250 -13.04 4.16 1.76
C VAL A 250 -13.74 4.08 3.12
N PHE A 251 -12.99 4.20 4.22
CA PHE A 251 -13.53 4.17 5.58
C PHE A 251 -14.58 5.26 5.85
N LEU A 252 -14.34 6.48 5.38
CA LEU A 252 -15.20 7.64 5.64
C LEU A 252 -16.36 7.79 4.63
N SER A 253 -16.45 6.89 3.65
CA SER A 253 -17.49 6.90 2.64
C SER A 253 -18.64 5.93 2.94
N LYS A 254 -19.65 5.89 2.06
CA LYS A 254 -20.69 4.85 2.07
C LYS A 254 -20.15 3.41 1.95
N TYR A 255 -18.88 3.23 1.56
CA TYR A 255 -18.19 1.95 1.46
C TYR A 255 -17.41 1.58 2.72
N CYS A 256 -17.64 2.24 3.86
CA CYS A 256 -17.08 1.84 5.15
C CYS A 256 -17.33 0.34 5.41
N PRO A 257 -16.30 -0.51 5.61
CA PRO A 257 -16.49 -1.96 5.76
C PRO A 257 -17.44 -2.35 6.89
N LEU A 258 -17.45 -1.58 7.99
CA LEU A 258 -18.32 -1.84 9.14
C LEU A 258 -19.80 -1.70 8.78
N LEU A 259 -20.15 -0.65 8.02
CA LEU A 259 -21.51 -0.30 7.64
C LEU A 259 -21.93 -0.99 6.34
N TYR A 260 -21.13 -0.82 5.29
CA TYR A 260 -21.43 -1.34 3.95
C TYR A 260 -21.48 -2.87 3.92
N GLY A 261 -20.59 -3.52 4.67
CA GLY A 261 -20.50 -4.98 4.82
C GLY A 261 -21.43 -5.55 5.89
N TYR A 262 -22.17 -4.73 6.64
CA TYR A 262 -23.06 -5.21 7.69
C TYR A 262 -24.10 -6.20 7.12
N LYS A 263 -24.16 -7.40 7.73
CA LYS A 263 -24.97 -8.55 7.26
C LYS A 263 -24.66 -9.07 5.85
N LYS A 264 -23.60 -8.57 5.18
CA LYS A 264 -23.17 -9.02 3.84
C LYS A 264 -21.89 -9.84 3.87
N ILE A 265 -20.95 -9.49 4.76
CA ILE A 265 -19.68 -10.22 4.96
C ILE A 265 -19.40 -10.46 6.45
N PRO A 266 -18.59 -11.49 6.80
CA PRO A 266 -18.30 -11.82 8.20
C PRO A 266 -17.72 -10.65 8.99
N LEU A 267 -18.03 -10.57 10.30
CA LEU A 267 -17.48 -9.51 11.17
C LEU A 267 -15.95 -9.50 11.16
N LYS A 268 -15.32 -10.67 11.20
CA LYS A 268 -13.87 -10.82 11.17
C LYS A 268 -13.26 -10.18 9.91
N LEU A 269 -13.84 -10.44 8.74
CA LEU A 269 -13.40 -9.83 7.49
C LEU A 269 -13.60 -8.31 7.49
N ARG A 270 -14.74 -7.82 8.00
CA ARG A 270 -14.98 -6.37 8.15
C ARG A 270 -13.90 -5.69 9.00
N LEU A 271 -13.53 -6.31 10.12
CA LEU A 271 -12.47 -5.80 11.00
C LEU A 271 -11.10 -5.85 10.33
N ALA A 272 -10.80 -6.90 9.56
CA ALA A 272 -9.55 -7.01 8.81
C ALA A 272 -9.41 -5.90 7.76
N TYR A 273 -10.47 -5.56 7.02
CA TYR A 273 -10.47 -4.38 6.14
C TYR A 273 -10.21 -3.08 6.92
N CYS A 274 -10.76 -2.96 8.14
CA CYS A 274 -10.59 -1.77 8.97
C CYS A 274 -9.15 -1.57 9.44
N ALA A 275 -8.37 -2.64 9.62
CA ALA A 275 -6.96 -2.54 10.01
C ALA A 275 -6.15 -1.70 9.01
N TYR A 276 -6.40 -1.88 7.71
CA TYR A 276 -5.76 -1.11 6.64
C TYR A 276 -6.43 0.25 6.43
N ASN A 277 -7.77 0.27 6.42
CA ASN A 277 -8.56 1.49 6.22
C ASN A 277 -8.32 2.58 7.28
N LEU A 278 -7.82 2.20 8.47
CA LEU A 278 -7.48 3.10 9.57
C LEU A 278 -5.99 3.35 9.75
N TRP A 279 -5.14 3.01 8.77
CA TRP A 279 -3.71 3.35 8.80
C TRP A 279 -3.47 4.83 9.14
N ALA A 280 -4.19 5.72 8.46
CA ALA A 280 -4.11 7.17 8.63
C ALA A 280 -4.31 7.61 10.10
N ALA A 281 -5.25 7.00 10.82
CA ALA A 281 -5.59 7.36 12.20
C ALA A 281 -4.42 7.18 13.18
N ASN A 282 -3.44 6.32 12.84
CA ASN A 282 -2.28 6.07 13.69
C ASN A 282 -1.24 7.20 13.66
N CYS A 283 -1.34 8.17 12.74
CA CYS A 283 -0.35 9.25 12.63
C CYS A 283 -0.29 10.12 13.89
N LEU A 284 -1.45 10.52 14.44
CA LEU A 284 -1.51 11.41 15.60
C LEU A 284 -0.94 10.76 16.86
N ALA A 285 -1.29 9.49 17.11
CA ALA A 285 -0.74 8.72 18.21
C ALA A 285 0.79 8.61 18.09
N THR A 286 1.30 8.33 16.88
CA THR A 286 2.74 8.23 16.64
C THR A 286 3.44 9.56 16.88
N LEU A 287 2.90 10.67 16.34
CA LEU A 287 3.45 12.01 16.56
C LEU A 287 3.49 12.38 18.04
N TYR A 288 2.45 12.02 18.80
CA TYR A 288 2.43 12.22 20.25
C TYR A 288 3.64 11.56 20.92
N TYR A 289 3.87 10.26 20.66
CA TYR A 289 4.99 9.52 21.26
C TYR A 289 6.38 9.98 20.78
N VAL A 290 6.49 10.57 19.58
CA VAL A 290 7.76 11.07 19.05
C VAL A 290 8.10 12.48 19.53
N VAL A 291 7.08 13.31 19.81
CA VAL A 291 7.26 14.73 20.16
C VAL A 291 7.14 14.96 21.67
N VAL A 292 6.03 14.52 22.27
CA VAL A 292 5.65 14.92 23.65
C VAL A 292 6.64 14.39 24.69
N PRO A 293 7.06 13.10 24.67
CA PRO A 293 8.05 12.60 25.62
C PRO A 293 9.37 13.37 25.60
N CYS A 294 9.82 13.79 24.42
CA CYS A 294 11.04 14.58 24.25
C CYS A 294 10.89 15.99 24.87
N LEU A 295 9.79 16.69 24.59
CA LEU A 295 9.55 18.02 25.15
C LEU A 295 9.38 17.97 26.68
N CYS A 296 8.65 16.98 27.20
CA CYS A 296 8.52 16.75 28.63
C CYS A 296 9.87 16.39 29.28
N LEU A 297 10.72 15.62 28.60
CA LEU A 297 12.08 15.30 29.06
C LEU A 297 12.92 16.58 29.20
N LEU A 298 12.85 17.50 28.23
CA LEU A 298 13.54 18.79 28.30
C LEU A 298 13.01 19.69 29.43
N LYS A 299 11.71 19.68 29.71
CA LYS A 299 11.10 20.41 30.84
C LYS A 299 11.31 19.73 32.20
N GLY A 300 11.61 18.43 32.22
CA GLY A 300 11.73 17.63 33.45
C GLY A 300 10.39 17.14 33.98
N ILE A 301 9.38 17.07 33.12
CA ILE A 301 8.07 16.49 33.43
C ILE A 301 8.15 14.98 33.22
N THR A 302 7.79 14.24 34.26
CA THR A 302 7.71 12.78 34.24
C THR A 302 6.41 12.33 33.60
N LEU A 303 6.48 11.51 32.55
CA LEU A 303 5.31 10.94 31.88
C LEU A 303 5.10 9.46 32.18
N PHE A 304 6.18 8.75 32.52
CA PHE A 304 6.16 7.33 32.77
C PHE A 304 6.42 7.05 34.25
N PRO A 305 6.06 5.85 34.75
CA PRO A 305 6.39 5.45 36.11
C PRO A 305 7.89 5.50 36.35
N LYS A 306 8.27 5.73 37.61
CA LYS A 306 9.67 5.63 38.06
C LYS A 306 10.21 4.23 37.81
N ILE A 307 11.50 4.10 37.53
CA ILE A 307 12.15 2.79 37.34
C ILE A 307 12.06 1.95 38.62
N SER A 308 12.22 2.57 39.78
CA SER A 308 12.06 1.92 41.09
C SER A 308 10.63 1.52 41.43
N SER A 309 9.63 1.99 40.66
CA SER A 309 8.23 1.68 40.91
C SER A 309 7.87 0.32 40.31
N PRO A 310 7.09 -0.53 41.01
CA PRO A 310 6.58 -1.77 40.42
C PRO A 310 5.70 -1.52 39.19
N TRP A 311 5.16 -0.31 39.03
CA TRP A 311 4.40 0.11 37.86
C TRP A 311 5.23 0.19 36.57
N VAL A 312 6.56 0.08 36.62
CA VAL A 312 7.40 -0.06 35.43
C VAL A 312 7.19 -1.40 34.73
N LEU A 313 6.81 -2.45 35.48
CA LEU A 313 6.75 -3.82 34.99
C LEU A 313 5.74 -4.02 33.85
N PRO A 314 4.49 -3.50 33.91
CA PRO A 314 3.56 -3.59 32.78
C PRO A 314 4.08 -2.89 31.52
N PHE A 315 4.75 -1.74 31.65
CA PHE A 315 5.32 -1.01 30.50
C PHE A 315 6.45 -1.80 29.87
N ALA A 316 7.37 -2.32 30.68
CA ALA A 316 8.46 -3.16 30.22
C ALA A 316 7.94 -4.44 29.54
N TYR A 317 6.94 -5.10 30.14
CA TYR A 317 6.31 -6.28 29.58
C TYR A 317 5.68 -6.01 28.22
N VAL A 318 4.87 -4.95 28.08
CA VAL A 318 4.22 -4.62 26.81
C VAL A 318 5.24 -4.24 25.74
N ALA A 319 6.21 -3.38 26.07
CA ALA A 319 7.24 -2.95 25.12
C ALA A 319 8.10 -4.12 24.65
N PHE A 320 8.61 -4.93 25.59
CA PHE A 320 9.45 -6.08 25.25
C PHE A 320 8.66 -7.14 24.49
N SER A 321 7.48 -7.52 24.97
CA SER A 321 6.67 -8.56 24.32
C SER A 321 6.24 -8.14 22.91
N HIS A 322 5.85 -6.88 22.71
CA HIS A 322 5.49 -6.38 21.39
C HIS A 322 6.67 -6.45 20.40
N HIS A 323 7.84 -5.95 20.80
CA HIS A 323 9.02 -5.95 19.91
C HIS A 323 9.59 -7.35 19.70
N ALA A 324 9.62 -8.20 20.73
CA ALA A 324 10.06 -9.58 20.61
C ALA A 324 9.13 -10.39 19.70
N TYR A 325 7.81 -10.21 19.84
CA TYR A 325 6.82 -10.85 18.97
C TYR A 325 6.94 -10.34 17.53
N SER A 326 7.02 -9.02 17.33
CA SER A 326 7.20 -8.43 16.00
C SER A 326 8.48 -8.91 15.30
N LEU A 327 9.59 -9.00 16.03
CA LEU A 327 10.83 -9.56 15.50
C LEU A 327 10.70 -11.05 15.17
N GLY A 328 10.14 -11.84 16.08
CA GLY A 328 9.91 -13.26 15.88
C GLY A 328 9.04 -13.54 14.66
N GLU A 329 7.95 -12.79 14.49
CA GLU A 329 7.05 -12.87 13.34
C GLU A 329 7.75 -12.48 12.04
N PHE A 330 8.55 -11.40 12.05
CA PHE A 330 9.30 -10.96 10.87
C PHE A 330 10.36 -12.00 10.43
N LEU A 331 11.07 -12.60 11.39
CA LEU A 331 12.03 -13.67 11.13
C LEU A 331 11.33 -14.95 10.64
N TRP A 332 10.19 -15.31 11.24
CA TRP A 332 9.37 -16.45 10.81
C TRP A 332 8.92 -16.31 9.36
N CYS A 333 8.62 -15.08 8.92
CA CYS A 333 8.28 -14.78 7.52
C CYS A 333 9.51 -14.69 6.59
N GLY A 334 10.68 -15.15 7.02
CA GLY A 334 11.92 -15.20 6.22
C GLY A 334 12.68 -13.87 6.14
N GLY A 335 12.43 -12.95 7.07
CA GLY A 335 13.17 -11.68 7.16
C GLY A 335 14.50 -11.82 7.90
N THR A 336 15.32 -10.77 7.86
CA THR A 336 16.54 -10.67 8.66
C THR A 336 16.35 -9.71 9.85
N PHE A 337 17.21 -9.77 10.86
CA PHE A 337 17.18 -8.80 11.96
C PHE A 337 17.38 -7.36 11.47
N LEU A 338 18.31 -7.13 10.53
CA LEU A 338 18.52 -5.81 9.95
C LEU A 338 17.31 -5.37 9.11
N GLY A 339 16.67 -6.29 8.40
CA GLY A 339 15.41 -6.04 7.69
C GLY A 339 14.29 -5.64 8.64
N TRP A 340 14.18 -6.27 9.81
CA TRP A 340 13.23 -5.86 10.84
C TRP A 340 13.53 -4.44 11.34
N CYS A 341 14.80 -4.10 11.61
CA CYS A 341 15.18 -2.73 11.96
C CYS A 341 14.80 -1.71 10.87
N ASN A 342 14.94 -2.08 9.59
CA ASN A 342 14.52 -1.26 8.46
C ASN A 342 13.00 -1.12 8.41
N ASP A 343 12.26 -2.19 8.64
CA ASP A 343 10.79 -2.17 8.70
C ASP A 343 10.28 -1.28 9.84
N GLN A 344 10.87 -1.35 11.04
CA GLN A 344 10.54 -0.45 12.16
C GLN A 344 10.81 1.02 11.82
N ARG A 345 11.88 1.30 11.07
CA ARG A 345 12.18 2.66 10.58
C ARG A 345 11.13 3.14 9.58
N MET A 346 10.79 2.31 8.61
CA MET A 346 9.79 2.65 7.59
C MET A 346 8.40 2.79 8.20
N TRP A 347 8.06 1.97 9.20
CA TRP A 347 6.86 2.10 10.01
C TRP A 347 6.77 3.50 10.64
N LEU A 348 7.85 3.96 11.26
CA LEU A 348 7.91 5.30 11.87
C LEU A 348 7.77 6.39 10.79
N PHE A 349 8.52 6.27 9.70
CA PHE A 349 8.56 7.29 8.65
C PHE A 349 7.20 7.44 7.95
N LYS A 350 6.56 6.32 7.58
CA LYS A 350 5.23 6.31 6.96
C LYS A 350 4.19 6.97 7.87
N ARG A 351 4.21 6.67 9.17
CA ARG A 351 3.22 7.19 10.14
C ARG A 351 3.37 8.68 10.43
N THR A 352 4.60 9.18 10.54
CA THR A 352 4.85 10.60 10.81
C THR A 352 4.74 11.49 9.56
N THR A 353 4.83 10.90 8.35
CA THR A 353 4.75 11.64 7.09
C THR A 353 3.56 11.22 6.23
N SER A 354 3.66 10.13 5.46
CA SER A 354 2.65 9.68 4.50
C SER A 354 1.24 9.66 5.09
N TYR A 355 1.09 9.11 6.29
CA TYR A 355 -0.21 8.97 6.95
C TYR A 355 -0.74 10.32 7.45
N LEU A 356 0.16 11.20 7.90
CA LEU A 356 -0.18 12.56 8.32
C LEU A 356 -0.69 13.38 7.14
N PHE A 357 0.06 13.39 6.03
CA PHE A 357 -0.34 14.08 4.80
C PHE A 357 -1.66 13.53 4.24
N ALA A 358 -1.82 12.20 4.20
CA ALA A 358 -3.06 11.56 3.77
C ALA A 358 -4.26 11.95 4.65
N SER A 359 -4.04 12.04 5.97
CA SER A 359 -5.09 12.46 6.92
C SER A 359 -5.52 13.90 6.67
N PHE A 360 -4.57 14.83 6.57
CA PHE A 360 -4.88 16.25 6.30
C PHE A 360 -5.57 16.44 4.95
N GLU A 361 -5.06 15.81 3.89
CA GLU A 361 -5.69 15.93 2.56
C GLU A 361 -7.10 15.35 2.53
N THR A 362 -7.34 14.23 3.21
CA THR A 362 -8.67 13.65 3.31
C THR A 362 -9.62 14.56 4.10
N ILE A 363 -9.17 15.17 5.20
CA ILE A 363 -9.96 16.15 5.97
C ILE A 363 -10.28 17.37 5.10
N LEU A 364 -9.28 17.95 4.42
CA LEU A 364 -9.48 19.10 3.54
C LEU A 364 -10.45 18.78 2.41
N LYS A 365 -10.40 17.56 1.87
CA LYS A 365 -11.35 17.09 0.85
C LYS A 365 -12.78 17.01 1.41
N LEU A 366 -12.95 16.45 2.61
CA LEU A 366 -14.26 16.37 3.27
C LEU A 366 -14.85 17.75 3.58
N LEU A 367 -13.99 18.74 3.83
CA LEU A 367 -14.38 20.14 4.02
C LEU A 367 -14.60 20.91 2.70
N GLY A 368 -14.35 20.29 1.54
CA GLY A 368 -14.55 20.89 0.23
C GLY A 368 -13.40 21.78 -0.27
N TYR A 369 -12.24 21.76 0.38
CA TYR A 369 -11.09 22.62 0.04
C TYR A 369 -10.08 21.99 -0.93
N SER A 370 -10.17 20.69 -1.24
CA SER A 370 -9.23 20.02 -2.15
C SER A 370 -9.92 19.14 -3.20
N GLN A 371 -9.33 19.10 -4.40
CA GLN A 371 -9.66 18.11 -5.43
C GLN A 371 -8.61 16.99 -5.44
N LEU A 372 -8.97 15.83 -6.02
CA LEU A 372 -8.07 14.68 -6.16
C LEU A 372 -6.88 15.03 -7.07
N ALA A 373 -5.70 15.25 -6.48
CA ALA A 373 -4.45 15.34 -7.21
C ALA A 373 -3.77 13.96 -7.22
N PHE A 374 -3.83 13.26 -8.36
CA PHE A 374 -3.16 11.98 -8.54
C PHE A 374 -1.71 12.22 -8.99
N VAL A 375 -0.75 11.92 -8.12
CA VAL A 375 0.68 11.99 -8.48
C VAL A 375 1.15 10.58 -8.86
N ILE A 376 1.57 10.41 -10.11
CA ILE A 376 2.21 9.18 -10.57
C ILE A 376 3.63 9.12 -10.00
N THR A 377 4.00 7.99 -9.41
CA THR A 377 5.38 7.71 -9.00
C THR A 377 6.11 7.06 -10.17
N THR A 378 7.14 7.73 -10.69
CA THR A 378 8.07 7.10 -11.64
C THR A 378 8.92 6.08 -10.90
N LYS A 379 9.17 4.92 -11.50
CA LYS A 379 10.04 3.86 -10.95
C LYS A 379 11.39 3.75 -11.67
N VAL A 380 11.66 4.66 -12.61
CA VAL A 380 12.96 4.80 -13.29
C VAL A 380 13.85 5.68 -12.41
N ALA A 381 15.08 5.24 -12.15
CA ALA A 381 16.07 6.04 -11.47
C ALA A 381 17.41 6.04 -12.22
N ASP A 382 18.20 7.08 -11.96
CA ASP A 382 19.55 7.20 -12.47
C ASP A 382 20.46 6.09 -11.90
N GLU A 383 21.49 5.71 -12.66
CA GLU A 383 22.44 4.66 -12.29
C GLU A 383 23.09 4.89 -10.91
N ASP A 384 23.39 6.15 -10.59
CA ASP A 384 23.89 6.59 -9.29
C ASP A 384 22.93 6.22 -8.13
N VAL A 385 21.62 6.35 -8.36
CA VAL A 385 20.58 6.04 -7.35
C VAL A 385 20.46 4.54 -7.18
N SER A 386 20.43 3.78 -8.28
CA SER A 386 20.38 2.31 -8.25
C SER A 386 21.56 1.72 -7.49
N LYS A 387 22.78 2.22 -7.72
CA LYS A 387 23.97 1.78 -6.98
C LYS A 387 23.85 2.01 -5.47
N ARG A 388 23.28 3.14 -5.04
CA ARG A 388 23.06 3.42 -3.62
C ARG A 388 22.00 2.50 -3.03
N TYR A 389 20.94 2.23 -3.78
CA TYR A 389 19.91 1.29 -3.38
C TYR A 389 20.48 -0.12 -3.19
N ASP A 390 21.28 -0.63 -4.13
CA ASP A 390 21.94 -1.94 -4.03
C ASP A 390 22.89 -2.04 -2.84
N GLN A 391 23.50 -0.92 -2.45
CA GLN A 391 24.34 -0.79 -1.25
C GLN A 391 23.55 -0.59 0.05
N GLU A 392 22.21 -0.67 -0.01
CA GLU A 392 21.30 -0.41 1.10
C GLU A 392 21.57 0.94 1.77
N MET A 393 21.68 2.00 0.96
CA MET A 393 21.73 3.38 1.41
C MET A 393 20.44 4.14 1.06
N ILE A 394 19.84 4.79 2.06
CA ILE A 394 18.59 5.55 1.88
C ILE A 394 18.84 6.80 1.03
N GLU A 395 17.98 7.06 0.06
CA GLU A 395 18.03 8.25 -0.80
C GLU A 395 17.31 9.45 -0.17
N PHE A 396 18.05 10.51 0.17
CA PHE A 396 17.51 11.76 0.71
C PHE A 396 17.79 12.99 -0.18
N GLY A 397 18.36 12.81 -1.38
CA GLY A 397 18.86 13.88 -2.26
C GLY A 397 17.86 14.93 -2.72
N VAL A 398 16.56 14.69 -2.51
CA VAL A 398 15.47 15.53 -3.01
C VAL A 398 14.84 16.34 -1.88
N ALA A 399 14.55 17.61 -2.11
CA ALA A 399 13.83 18.43 -1.15
C ALA A 399 12.34 18.03 -1.10
N SER A 400 11.81 17.74 0.09
CA SER A 400 10.42 17.34 0.27
C SER A 400 9.90 17.77 1.66
N PRO A 401 8.64 18.25 1.77
CA PRO A 401 8.01 18.50 3.06
C PRO A 401 7.96 17.26 3.97
N MET A 402 7.94 16.05 3.40
CA MET A 402 8.02 14.81 4.19
C MET A 402 9.39 14.69 4.86
N PHE A 403 10.47 15.06 4.17
CA PHE A 403 11.82 15.04 4.74
C PHE A 403 12.03 16.18 5.74
N ASP A 404 11.41 17.34 5.53
CA ASP A 404 11.38 18.42 6.54
C ASP A 404 10.83 17.88 7.88
N ILE A 405 9.74 17.11 7.87
CA ILE A 405 9.16 16.49 9.08
C ILE A 405 10.12 15.44 9.68
N LEU A 406 10.62 14.49 8.89
CA LEU A 406 11.51 13.44 9.40
C LEU A 406 12.77 14.03 10.04
N ALA A 407 13.41 14.99 9.37
CA ALA A 407 14.60 15.65 9.87
C ALA A 407 14.30 16.46 11.14
N THR A 408 13.17 17.18 11.20
CA THR A 408 12.77 17.94 12.39
C THR A 408 12.56 17.02 13.59
N LEU A 409 11.84 15.91 13.42
CA LEU A 409 11.58 14.95 14.49
C LEU A 409 12.85 14.22 14.95
N ALA A 410 13.77 13.92 14.03
CA ALA A 410 15.08 13.37 14.35
C ALA A 410 15.88 14.36 15.21
N ILE A 411 16.07 15.60 14.72
CA ILE A 411 16.83 16.63 15.45
C ILE A 411 16.21 16.94 16.81
N LEU A 412 14.87 16.99 16.90
CA LEU A 412 14.17 17.18 18.16
C LEU A 412 14.58 16.11 19.20
N ASN A 413 14.52 14.82 18.83
CA ASN A 413 14.87 13.73 19.73
C ASN A 413 16.38 13.66 20.03
N LEU A 414 17.22 14.11 19.10
CA LEU A 414 18.65 14.27 19.34
C LEU A 414 18.92 15.36 20.39
N LEU A 415 18.29 16.53 20.27
CA LEU A 415 18.36 17.61 21.25
C LEU A 415 17.79 17.17 22.62
N GLY A 416 16.69 16.42 22.62
CA GLY A 416 16.14 15.78 23.82
C GLY A 416 17.15 14.88 24.52
N SER A 417 17.85 14.05 23.76
CA SER A 417 18.88 13.14 24.28
C SER A 417 20.08 13.90 24.86
N PHE A 418 20.55 14.97 24.19
CA PHE A 418 21.58 15.85 24.76
C PHE A 418 21.11 16.57 26.03
N GLY A 419 19.86 17.05 26.04
CA GLY A 419 19.25 17.65 27.23
C GLY A 419 19.17 16.68 28.40
N ALA A 420 18.85 15.40 28.14
CA ALA A 420 18.87 14.35 29.14
C ALA A 420 20.28 14.09 29.70
N ILE A 421 21.28 13.95 28.83
CA ILE A 421 22.67 13.77 29.24
C ILE A 421 23.11 14.95 30.13
N LYS A 422 22.83 16.18 29.72
CA LYS A 422 23.14 17.39 30.51
C LYS A 422 22.49 17.35 31.89
N LYS A 423 21.22 16.93 32.00
CA LYS A 423 20.51 16.82 33.29
C LYS A 423 21.11 15.74 34.19
N VAL A 424 21.55 14.62 33.64
CA VAL A 424 22.18 13.54 34.39
C VAL A 424 23.59 13.95 34.86
N THR A 425 24.38 14.63 34.03
CA THR A 425 25.78 14.97 34.34
C THR A 425 25.93 16.21 35.20
N MET A 426 25.14 17.28 34.98
CA MET A 426 25.26 18.53 35.75
C MET A 426 24.70 18.42 37.17
N HIS A 427 23.95 17.37 37.48
CA HIS A 427 23.42 17.11 38.81
C HIS A 427 23.97 15.79 39.36
N ALA A 428 25.29 15.65 39.46
CA ALA A 428 25.97 14.41 39.86
C ALA A 428 25.40 13.75 41.13
N ASP A 429 25.02 14.52 42.16
CA ASP A 429 24.39 14.01 43.39
C ASP A 429 22.90 13.60 43.23
N LYS A 430 22.25 14.00 42.13
CA LYS A 430 20.85 13.68 41.80
C LYS A 430 20.72 12.86 40.51
N GLY A 431 21.81 12.43 39.89
CA GLY A 431 21.81 11.71 38.62
C GLY A 431 20.99 10.42 38.70
N PHE A 432 21.12 9.67 39.80
CA PHE A 432 20.30 8.48 40.07
C PHE A 432 18.80 8.82 40.15
N LYS A 433 18.44 9.94 40.78
CA LYS A 433 17.06 10.42 40.88
C LYS A 433 16.50 10.83 39.52
N VAL A 434 17.31 11.44 38.66
CA VAL A 434 16.94 11.80 37.28
C VAL A 434 16.69 10.54 36.46
N LEU A 435 17.58 9.54 36.53
CA LEU A 435 17.40 8.26 35.85
C LEU A 435 16.17 7.51 36.35
N ASP A 436 15.95 7.47 37.66
CA ASP A 436 14.77 6.85 38.26
C ASP A 436 13.48 7.50 37.77
N GLN A 437 13.44 8.83 37.63
CA GLN A 437 12.25 9.58 37.25
C GLN A 437 11.99 9.65 35.74
N LEU A 438 13.03 9.80 34.93
CA LEU A 438 12.93 10.11 33.49
C LEU A 438 13.50 9.00 32.59
N GLY A 439 14.03 7.91 33.15
CA GLY A 439 14.80 6.94 32.39
C GLY A 439 14.04 6.27 31.23
N LEU A 440 12.73 6.03 31.35
CA LEU A 440 11.93 5.53 30.23
C LEU A 440 11.79 6.55 29.09
N GLN A 441 11.69 7.86 29.39
CA GLN A 441 11.69 8.92 28.37
C GLN A 441 13.05 9.02 27.68
N ILE A 442 14.13 8.91 28.46
CA ILE A 442 15.50 8.88 27.95
C ILE A 442 15.67 7.69 27.00
N LEU A 443 15.25 6.49 27.42
CA LEU A 443 15.32 5.28 26.59
C LEU A 443 14.54 5.46 25.29
N LEU A 444 13.31 6.00 25.34
CA LEU A 444 12.50 6.25 24.15
C LEU A 444 13.19 7.22 23.18
N CYS A 445 13.73 8.33 23.68
CA CYS A 445 14.48 9.27 22.84
C CYS A 445 15.72 8.62 22.21
N LEU A 446 16.47 7.80 22.96
CA LEU A 446 17.61 7.06 22.45
C LEU A 446 17.21 6.08 21.34
N VAL A 447 16.12 5.32 21.52
CA VAL A 447 15.59 4.42 20.49
C VAL A 447 15.21 5.21 19.23
N LEU A 448 14.53 6.35 19.37
CA LEU A 448 14.17 7.21 18.25
C LEU A 448 15.41 7.80 17.54
N VAL A 449 16.45 8.15 18.28
CA VAL A 449 17.75 8.55 17.71
C VAL A 449 18.37 7.40 16.92
N THR A 450 18.38 6.18 17.46
CA THR A 450 18.93 5.01 16.76
C THR A 450 18.17 4.69 15.48
N ILE A 451 16.83 4.72 15.50
CA ILE A 451 16.00 4.49 14.31
C ILE A 451 16.32 5.52 13.21
N ASN A 452 16.55 6.77 13.60
CA ASN A 452 16.83 7.89 12.69
C ASN A 452 18.32 8.03 12.31
N LEU A 453 19.19 7.07 12.63
CA LEU A 453 20.63 7.16 12.30
C LEU A 453 20.91 7.51 10.81
N PRO A 454 20.22 6.91 9.81
CA PRO A 454 20.41 7.30 8.41
C PRO A 454 20.05 8.76 8.10
N VAL A 455 19.11 9.35 8.85
CA VAL A 455 18.72 10.77 8.70
C VAL A 455 19.87 11.67 9.13
N TYR A 456 20.52 11.39 10.26
CA TYR A 456 21.70 12.17 10.70
C TYR A 456 22.89 12.02 9.74
N GLN A 457 23.10 10.80 9.22
CA GLN A 457 24.08 10.57 8.16
C GLN A 457 23.82 11.48 6.95
N ALA A 458 22.57 11.53 6.50
CA ALA A 458 22.18 12.38 5.37
C ALA A 458 22.23 13.89 5.65
N LEU A 459 21.94 14.32 6.88
CA LEU A 459 21.98 15.73 7.27
C LEU A 459 23.39 16.29 7.39
N PHE A 460 24.31 15.52 8.00
CA PHE A 460 25.58 16.07 8.51
C PHE A 460 26.83 15.46 7.89
N PHE A 461 26.80 14.18 7.50
CA PHE A 461 28.02 13.42 7.21
C PHE A 461 28.18 13.01 5.75
N ARG A 462 27.08 12.81 5.02
CA ARG A 462 27.13 12.41 3.60
C ARG A 462 27.62 13.55 2.72
N MET A 463 28.42 13.17 1.73
CA MET A 463 28.98 14.06 0.70
C MET A 463 28.55 13.66 -0.72
N ASP A 464 27.87 12.52 -0.86
CA ASP A 464 27.31 12.06 -2.13
C ASP A 464 25.94 12.68 -2.43
N LYS A 465 25.39 12.42 -3.62
CA LYS A 465 24.11 13.01 -4.10
C LYS A 465 22.87 12.61 -3.28
N GLY A 466 22.92 11.53 -2.50
CA GLY A 466 21.84 11.15 -1.60
C GLY A 466 21.88 11.87 -0.25
N LYS A 467 22.80 12.83 -0.05
CA LYS A 467 22.78 13.79 1.06
C LYS A 467 21.49 14.60 1.07
N MET A 468 20.96 14.89 2.25
CA MET A 468 19.78 15.74 2.38
C MET A 468 20.11 17.20 1.97
N PRO A 469 19.25 17.88 1.18
CA PRO A 469 19.49 19.26 0.78
C PRO A 469 19.65 20.20 1.98
N SER A 470 20.59 21.15 1.89
CA SER A 470 20.89 22.08 2.99
C SER A 470 19.66 22.87 3.45
N SER A 471 18.72 23.17 2.54
CA SER A 471 17.47 23.86 2.87
C SER A 471 16.61 23.06 3.87
N VAL A 472 16.55 21.74 3.75
CA VAL A 472 15.85 20.83 4.67
C VAL A 472 16.59 20.81 6.01
N THR A 473 17.93 20.75 5.99
CA THR A 473 18.76 20.82 7.21
C THR A 473 18.52 22.11 8.00
N TYR A 474 18.54 23.27 7.34
CA TYR A 474 18.31 24.55 8.03
C TYR A 474 16.90 24.65 8.61
N LYS A 475 15.87 24.31 7.83
CA LYS A 475 14.47 24.32 8.29
C LYS A 475 14.27 23.41 9.50
N SER A 476 14.78 22.18 9.42
CA SER A 476 14.59 21.19 10.48
C SER A 476 15.28 21.56 11.78
N ILE A 477 16.48 22.15 11.72
CA ILE A 477 17.15 22.71 12.91
C ILE A 477 16.31 23.84 13.52
N ILE A 478 15.86 24.79 12.70
CA ILE A 478 15.05 25.94 13.17
C ILE A 478 13.77 25.46 13.84
N PHE A 479 13.01 24.57 13.20
CA PHE A 479 11.76 24.06 13.77
C PHE A 479 11.98 23.24 15.04
N ALA A 480 13.03 22.41 15.10
CA ALA A 480 13.34 21.64 16.29
C ALA A 480 13.76 22.56 17.46
N LEU A 481 14.60 23.56 17.21
CA LEU A 481 15.01 24.54 18.23
C LEU A 481 13.82 25.39 18.70
N LEU A 482 12.94 25.80 17.79
CA LEU A 482 11.73 26.53 18.15
C LEU A 482 10.83 25.68 19.06
N ALA A 483 10.61 24.41 18.72
CA ALA A 483 9.82 23.49 19.55
C ALA A 483 10.44 23.28 20.94
N CYS A 484 11.76 23.09 21.01
CA CYS A 484 12.49 23.00 22.29
C CYS A 484 12.37 24.29 23.10
N THR A 485 12.50 25.45 22.47
CA THR A 485 12.42 26.76 23.13
C THR A 485 11.02 26.97 23.70
N LEU A 486 9.98 26.75 22.90
CA LEU A 486 8.58 26.85 23.32
C LEU A 486 8.21 25.89 24.46
N ALA A 487 8.92 24.78 24.61
CA ALA A 487 8.69 23.85 25.71
C ALA A 487 9.43 24.24 27.00
N VAL A 488 10.51 25.01 26.89
CA VAL A 488 11.33 25.45 28.03
C VAL A 488 10.79 26.75 28.64
N TYR A 489 10.21 27.64 27.82
CA TYR A 489 9.33 28.71 28.28
C TYR A 489 7.99 28.15 28.76
#